data_AF-A0A8D8NGE8-F1
#
_entry.id   AF-A0A8D8NGE8-F1
#
_cell.length_a   1.000
_cell.length_b   1.000
_cell.length_c   1.000
_cell.angle_alpha   90.00
_cell.angle_beta   90.00
_cell.angle_gamma   90.00
#
_symmetry.space_group_name_H-M   'P 1'
#
loop_
_entity.id
_entity.type
_entity.pdbx_description
1 polymer ?
#
loop_
_entity_poly.entity_id
_entity_poly.type
_entity_poly.pdbx_seq_one_letter_code
_entity_poly.pdbx_strand_id
1 'polypeptide(L)'
;IKFIRLLSSLLITVAAIFLGYCYFTKQGIFVSQNTEIKIGGDFSLINQNGQIVRSSDFKDKYMMIFFGFSSCKRICPMNLGIISETLAKLDEKTDNKLQTFFITVDPERDNTERLKEFQQQFDHRIQMLTGERQKIDEVVAKYKVYASKVDGEEE
;
A
#
# COMPACT_ATOMS: atom_id res chain seq x y z
N ILE A 1 59.44 8.83 -25.71
CA ILE A 1 59.65 8.89 -24.23
C ILE A 1 59.09 10.16 -23.60
N LYS A 2 59.49 11.38 -24.02
CA LYS A 2 58.94 12.64 -23.48
C LYS A 2 57.42 12.81 -23.69
N PHE A 3 56.93 12.48 -24.89
CA PHE A 3 55.50 12.55 -25.23
C PHE A 3 54.63 11.61 -24.37
N ILE A 4 55.11 10.39 -24.15
CA ILE A 4 54.42 9.39 -23.30
C ILE A 4 54.36 9.86 -21.84
N ARG A 5 55.44 10.49 -21.33
CA ARG A 5 55.47 11.07 -19.97
C ARG A 5 54.53 12.26 -19.80
N LEU A 6 54.40 13.09 -20.84
CA LEU A 6 53.45 14.21 -20.87
C LEU A 6 52.01 13.70 -20.86
N LEU A 7 51.70 12.69 -21.69
CA LEU A 7 50.37 12.10 -21.76
C LEU A 7 49.98 11.41 -20.45
N SER A 8 50.91 10.68 -19.82
CA SER A 8 50.66 10.02 -18.53
C SER A 8 50.46 11.03 -17.41
N SER A 9 51.23 12.12 -17.38
CA SER A 9 51.07 13.17 -16.38
C SER A 9 49.71 13.85 -16.51
N LEU A 10 49.27 14.14 -17.74
CA LEU A 10 47.97 14.76 -17.99
C LEU A 10 46.82 13.84 -17.53
N LEU A 11 46.90 12.55 -17.82
CA LEU A 11 45.89 11.57 -17.42
C LEU A 11 45.77 11.47 -15.89
N ILE A 12 46.91 11.45 -15.18
CA ILE A 12 46.94 11.39 -13.71
C ILE A 12 46.32 12.66 -13.11
N THR A 13 46.63 13.84 -13.65
CA THR A 13 46.06 15.10 -13.17
C THR A 13 44.54 15.14 -13.38
N VAL A 14 44.06 14.71 -14.54
CA VAL A 14 42.61 14.64 -14.83
C VAL A 14 41.92 13.64 -13.90
N ALA A 15 42.50 12.47 -13.66
CA ALA A 15 41.96 11.49 -12.73
C ALA A 15 41.92 12.02 -11.28
N ALA A 16 42.96 12.73 -10.84
CA ALA A 16 43.01 13.33 -9.50
C ALA A 16 41.97 14.45 -9.33
N ILE A 17 41.76 15.29 -10.36
CA ILE A 17 40.72 16.32 -10.35
C ILE A 17 39.33 15.68 -10.30
N PHE A 18 39.09 14.63 -11.10
CA PHE A 18 37.83 13.91 -11.11
C PHE A 18 37.54 13.25 -9.76
N LEU A 19 38.53 12.57 -9.16
CA LEU A 19 38.42 11.98 -7.82
C LEU A 19 38.20 13.04 -6.75
N GLY A 20 38.91 14.17 -6.81
CA GLY A 20 38.73 15.30 -5.92
C GLY A 20 37.34 15.94 -6.04
N TYR A 21 36.80 16.04 -7.26
CA TYR A 21 35.45 16.53 -7.52
C TYR A 21 34.38 15.59 -6.97
N CYS A 22 34.52 14.27 -7.20
CA CYS A 22 33.62 13.26 -6.62
C CYS A 22 33.68 13.26 -5.08
N TYR A 23 34.87 13.47 -4.50
CA TYR A 23 35.05 13.58 -3.06
C TYR A 23 34.38 14.85 -2.50
N PHE A 24 34.61 16.01 -3.14
CA PHE A 24 34.08 17.31 -2.70
C PHE A 24 32.56 17.39 -2.81
N THR A 25 31.97 16.84 -3.87
CA THR A 25 30.52 16.86 -4.10
C THR A 25 29.76 15.80 -3.30
N LYS A 26 30.47 14.84 -2.66
CA LYS A 26 29.90 13.62 -2.07
C LYS A 26 28.99 12.81 -3.02
N GLN A 27 29.08 13.06 -4.33
CA GLN A 27 28.42 12.27 -5.35
C GLN A 27 29.44 11.25 -5.84
N GLY A 28 29.42 10.05 -5.25
CA GLY A 28 30.20 8.91 -5.74
C GLY A 28 29.59 8.30 -7.00
N ILE A 29 30.33 7.41 -7.66
CA ILE A 29 29.84 6.58 -8.78
C ILE A 29 28.76 5.59 -8.30
N PHE A 30 28.71 5.30 -7.00
CA PHE A 30 27.67 4.49 -6.35
C PHE A 30 26.70 5.39 -5.57
N VAL A 31 25.84 6.11 -6.27
CA VAL A 31 24.63 6.66 -5.65
C VAL A 31 23.66 5.50 -5.45
N SER A 32 23.61 4.95 -4.25
CA SER A 32 22.51 4.06 -3.85
C SER A 32 21.25 4.91 -3.83
N GLN A 33 20.46 4.88 -4.90
CA GLN A 33 19.10 5.40 -4.86
C GLN A 33 18.29 4.47 -3.96
N ASN A 34 18.30 4.74 -2.66
CA ASN A 34 17.27 4.23 -1.76
C ASN A 34 15.98 4.94 -2.14
N THR A 35 15.29 4.43 -3.17
CA THR A 35 13.94 4.85 -3.49
C THR A 35 13.06 4.38 -2.34
N GLU A 36 12.75 5.29 -1.41
CA GLU A 36 11.81 5.03 -0.33
C GLU A 36 10.45 4.71 -0.95
N ILE A 37 10.06 3.43 -0.92
CA ILE A 37 8.75 2.99 -1.42
C ILE A 37 7.70 3.47 -0.41
N LYS A 38 7.04 4.58 -0.74
CA LYS A 38 5.87 5.04 0.03
C LYS A 38 4.69 4.13 -0.27
N ILE A 39 4.27 3.37 0.73
CA ILE A 39 3.04 2.57 0.72
C ILE A 39 1.94 3.36 1.42
N GLY A 40 0.80 3.46 0.76
CA GLY A 40 -0.40 4.12 1.28
C GLY A 40 -0.57 5.55 0.77
N GLY A 41 -1.57 6.21 1.31
CA GLY A 41 -1.98 7.56 0.95
C GLY A 41 -3.45 7.78 1.28
N ASP A 42 -3.86 9.04 1.29
CA ASP A 42 -5.24 9.37 1.67
C ASP A 42 -6.25 8.76 0.68
N PHE A 43 -7.31 8.19 1.25
CA PHE A 43 -8.49 7.72 0.55
C PHE A 43 -9.77 8.30 1.13
N SER A 44 -10.80 8.38 0.27
CA SER A 44 -12.18 8.73 0.60
C SER A 44 -13.11 7.74 -0.10
N LEU A 45 -13.65 6.79 0.64
CA LEU A 45 -14.48 5.69 0.14
C LEU A 45 -15.85 5.69 0.81
N ILE A 46 -16.71 4.75 0.45
CA ILE A 46 -18.06 4.60 0.99
C ILE A 46 -18.10 3.29 1.79
N ASN A 47 -18.60 3.33 3.02
CA ASN A 47 -18.78 2.12 3.82
C ASN A 47 -20.10 1.41 3.53
N GLN A 48 -20.29 0.22 4.11
CA GLN A 48 -21.50 -0.60 3.97
C GLN A 48 -22.81 0.07 4.46
N ASN A 49 -22.72 1.19 5.18
CA ASN A 49 -23.86 1.98 5.61
C ASN A 49 -24.12 3.20 4.71
N GLY A 50 -23.42 3.31 3.58
CA GLY A 50 -23.53 4.44 2.65
C GLY A 50 -22.83 5.72 3.13
N GLN A 51 -22.00 5.64 4.17
CA GLN A 51 -21.31 6.80 4.73
C GLN A 51 -19.95 6.99 4.07
N ILE A 52 -19.57 8.25 3.85
CA ILE A 52 -18.23 8.58 3.36
C ILE A 52 -17.22 8.40 4.49
N VAL A 53 -16.21 7.57 4.26
CA VAL A 53 -15.10 7.29 5.17
C VAL A 53 -13.83 7.89 4.58
N ARG A 54 -13.21 8.82 5.31
CA ARG A 54 -11.92 9.38 4.93
C ARG A 54 -10.85 8.83 5.86
N SER A 55 -9.78 8.30 5.29
CA SER A 55 -8.57 7.92 6.02
C SER A 55 -8.02 9.04 6.93
N SER A 56 -8.23 10.30 6.56
CA SER A 56 -7.85 11.47 7.36
C SER A 56 -8.52 11.53 8.73
N ASP A 57 -9.70 10.93 8.88
CA ASP A 57 -10.48 10.93 10.12
C ASP A 57 -9.86 9.96 11.16
N PHE A 58 -8.88 9.15 10.74
CA PHE A 58 -8.24 8.12 11.56
C PHE A 58 -6.73 8.34 11.71
N LYS A 59 -6.22 9.57 11.49
CA LYS A 59 -4.78 9.88 11.59
C LYS A 59 -4.16 9.59 12.96
N ASP A 60 -4.96 9.64 14.02
CA ASP A 60 -4.53 9.34 15.39
C ASP A 60 -4.72 7.86 15.78
N LYS A 61 -5.18 7.02 14.83
CA LYS A 61 -5.37 5.58 15.01
C LYS A 61 -4.46 4.78 14.08
N TYR A 62 -4.12 3.57 14.50
CA TYR A 62 -3.56 2.57 13.60
C TYR A 62 -4.66 2.08 12.65
N MET A 63 -4.35 1.97 11.36
CA MET A 63 -5.27 1.43 10.37
C MET A 63 -4.82 0.03 9.95
N MET A 64 -5.66 -0.98 10.23
CA MET A 64 -5.49 -2.32 9.68
C MET A 64 -6.37 -2.45 8.43
N ILE A 65 -5.73 -2.56 7.27
CA ILE A 65 -6.42 -2.57 5.97
C ILE A 65 -6.24 -3.93 5.31
N PHE A 66 -7.34 -4.60 5.00
CA PHE A 66 -7.36 -5.83 4.23
C PHE A 66 -8.05 -5.60 2.87
N PHE A 67 -7.38 -5.95 1.78
CA PHE A 67 -7.92 -5.86 0.44
C PHE A 67 -8.48 -7.21 -0.01
N GLY A 68 -9.69 -7.23 -0.58
CA GLY A 68 -10.33 -8.46 -1.03
C GLY A 68 -11.61 -8.21 -1.83
N PHE A 69 -12.50 -9.18 -1.92
CA PHE A 69 -13.83 -9.02 -2.52
C PHE A 69 -14.79 -10.05 -1.93
N SER A 70 -16.09 -9.75 -1.83
CA SER A 70 -17.06 -10.58 -1.10
C SER A 70 -17.28 -11.96 -1.73
N SER A 71 -17.09 -12.08 -3.05
CA SER A 71 -17.29 -13.35 -3.79
C SER A 71 -16.11 -14.34 -3.67
N CYS A 72 -15.07 -13.97 -2.92
CA CYS A 72 -13.88 -14.78 -2.68
C CYS A 72 -14.20 -15.97 -1.77
N LYS A 73 -14.23 -17.19 -2.34
CA LYS A 73 -14.81 -18.37 -1.66
C LYS A 73 -14.00 -18.93 -0.47
N ARG A 74 -12.71 -18.63 -0.35
CA ARG A 74 -11.83 -19.30 0.63
C ARG A 74 -10.99 -18.35 1.48
N ILE A 75 -10.05 -17.64 0.86
CA ILE A 75 -9.02 -16.92 1.61
C ILE A 75 -9.54 -15.65 2.28
N CYS A 76 -10.48 -14.94 1.65
CA CYS A 76 -11.00 -13.70 2.21
C CYS A 76 -11.87 -13.94 3.46
N PRO A 77 -12.82 -14.90 3.48
CA PRO A 77 -13.53 -15.26 4.69
C PRO A 77 -12.61 -15.79 5.80
N MET A 78 -11.61 -16.59 5.44
CA MET A 78 -10.61 -17.10 6.40
C MET A 78 -9.85 -15.95 7.09
N ASN A 79 -9.31 -15.00 6.31
CA ASN A 79 -8.55 -13.88 6.86
C ASN A 79 -9.43 -12.93 7.68
N LEU A 80 -10.66 -12.65 7.25
CA LEU A 80 -11.61 -11.84 8.03
C LEU A 80 -12.02 -12.53 9.33
N GLY A 81 -12.11 -13.87 9.35
CA GLY A 81 -12.30 -14.65 10.57
C GLY A 81 -11.13 -14.48 11.55
N ILE A 82 -9.89 -14.62 11.08
CA ILE A 82 -8.68 -14.40 11.89
C ILE A 82 -8.63 -12.98 12.45
N ILE A 83 -8.97 -11.99 11.63
CA ILE A 83 -9.07 -10.59 12.06
C ILE A 83 -10.12 -10.45 13.16
N SER A 84 -11.31 -11.04 12.98
CA SER A 84 -12.39 -10.98 13.97
C SER A 84 -11.98 -11.61 15.31
N GLU A 85 -11.33 -12.78 15.29
CA GLU A 85 -10.78 -13.41 16.49
C GLU A 85 -9.70 -12.57 17.16
N THR A 86 -8.88 -11.88 16.38
CA THR A 86 -7.84 -10.98 16.89
C THR A 86 -8.47 -9.79 17.59
N LEU A 87 -9.46 -9.16 16.96
CA LEU A 87 -10.20 -8.03 17.51
C LEU A 87 -10.93 -8.40 18.81
N ALA A 88 -11.45 -9.63 18.92
CA ALA A 88 -12.09 -10.13 20.15
C ALA A 88 -11.13 -10.31 21.33
N LYS A 89 -9.82 -10.39 21.09
CA LYS A 89 -8.77 -10.57 22.11
C LYS A 89 -8.10 -9.26 22.53
N LEU A 90 -8.41 -8.13 21.86
CA LEU A 90 -7.83 -6.84 22.20
C LEU A 90 -8.37 -6.31 23.53
N ASP A 91 -7.49 -5.66 24.30
CA ASP A 91 -7.92 -4.85 25.43
C ASP A 91 -8.53 -3.52 24.96
N GLU A 92 -9.35 -2.91 25.81
CA GLU A 92 -10.07 -1.67 25.49
C GLU A 92 -9.13 -0.52 25.06
N LYS A 93 -7.93 -0.46 25.67
CA LYS A 93 -6.93 0.56 25.34
C LYS A 93 -6.40 0.41 23.91
N THR A 94 -6.15 -0.82 23.46
CA THR A 94 -5.67 -1.07 22.10
C THR A 94 -6.80 -0.96 21.10
N ASP A 95 -8.00 -1.44 21.43
CA ASP A 95 -9.19 -1.35 20.58
C ASP A 95 -9.51 0.11 20.21
N ASN A 96 -9.45 1.02 21.18
CA ASN A 96 -9.69 2.46 20.94
C ASN A 96 -8.68 3.11 19.97
N LYS A 97 -7.49 2.51 19.80
CA LYS A 97 -6.42 3.01 18.93
C LYS A 97 -6.37 2.31 17.57
N LEU A 98 -7.22 1.33 17.32
CA LEU A 98 -7.23 0.58 16.07
C LEU A 98 -8.49 0.90 15.27
N GLN A 99 -8.33 1.05 13.97
CA GLN A 99 -9.43 1.05 13.01
C GLN A 99 -9.17 -0.01 11.95
N THR A 100 -10.15 -0.89 11.74
CA THR A 100 -10.05 -1.98 10.78
C THR A 100 -10.91 -1.69 9.55
N PHE A 101 -10.34 -1.92 8.38
CA PHE A 101 -10.97 -1.74 7.09
C PHE A 101 -10.81 -2.99 6.23
N PHE A 102 -11.91 -3.38 5.58
CA PHE A 102 -11.88 -4.20 4.38
C PHE A 102 -12.12 -3.28 3.19
N ILE A 103 -11.25 -3.29 2.17
CA ILE A 103 -11.43 -2.52 0.94
C ILE A 103 -11.66 -3.50 -0.21
N THR A 104 -12.80 -3.41 -0.87
CA THR A 104 -13.05 -4.25 -2.05
C THR A 104 -12.15 -3.84 -3.22
N VAL A 105 -11.66 -4.82 -3.98
CA VAL A 105 -10.99 -4.64 -5.28
C VAL A 105 -11.94 -4.87 -6.47
N ASP A 106 -13.22 -5.14 -6.19
CA ASP A 106 -14.25 -5.52 -7.15
C ASP A 106 -15.57 -4.76 -6.89
N PRO A 107 -15.53 -3.42 -6.96
CA PRO A 107 -16.66 -2.56 -6.59
C PRO A 107 -17.90 -2.75 -7.47
N GLU A 108 -17.75 -3.30 -8.68
CA GLU A 108 -18.88 -3.56 -9.58
C GLU A 108 -19.82 -4.65 -9.07
N ARG A 109 -19.31 -5.58 -8.25
CA ARG A 109 -20.10 -6.63 -7.59
C ARG A 109 -20.33 -6.32 -6.11
N ASP A 110 -19.36 -5.66 -5.47
CA ASP A 110 -19.38 -5.33 -4.05
C ASP A 110 -19.98 -3.94 -3.78
N ASN A 111 -21.30 -3.81 -3.95
CA ASN A 111 -22.05 -2.62 -3.52
C ASN A 111 -22.24 -2.57 -1.99
N THR A 112 -22.80 -1.47 -1.50
CA THR A 112 -22.99 -1.23 -0.06
C THR A 112 -23.86 -2.29 0.60
N GLU A 113 -24.91 -2.73 -0.08
CA GLU A 113 -25.86 -3.73 0.44
C GLU A 113 -25.18 -5.10 0.58
N ARG A 114 -24.47 -5.55 -0.47
CA ARG A 114 -23.75 -6.83 -0.47
C ARG A 114 -22.64 -6.85 0.57
N LEU A 115 -21.90 -5.75 0.70
CA LEU A 115 -20.85 -5.64 1.72
C LEU A 115 -21.45 -5.61 3.13
N LYS A 116 -22.65 -5.06 3.32
CA LYS A 116 -23.35 -5.10 4.60
C LYS A 116 -23.76 -6.51 4.99
N GLU A 117 -24.30 -7.28 4.04
CA GLU A 117 -24.60 -8.70 4.25
C GLU A 117 -23.34 -9.50 4.57
N PHE A 118 -22.27 -9.29 3.81
CA PHE A 118 -20.99 -9.96 4.03
C PHE A 118 -20.40 -9.62 5.42
N GLN A 119 -20.53 -8.38 5.88
CA GLN A 119 -20.08 -7.96 7.21
C GLN A 119 -20.73 -8.75 8.35
N GLN A 120 -21.98 -9.19 8.21
CA GLN A 120 -22.71 -9.89 9.27
C GLN A 120 -22.05 -11.20 9.72
N GLN A 121 -21.12 -11.73 8.93
CA GLN A 121 -20.36 -12.94 9.22
C GLN A 121 -19.11 -12.69 10.08
N PHE A 122 -18.74 -11.42 10.31
CA PHE A 122 -17.48 -11.01 10.93
C PHE A 122 -17.70 -9.97 12.03
N ASP A 123 -16.61 -9.53 12.65
CA ASP A 123 -16.66 -8.49 13.67
C ASP A 123 -17.17 -7.15 13.11
N HIS A 124 -18.21 -6.60 13.75
CA HIS A 124 -18.88 -5.36 13.35
C HIS A 124 -17.96 -4.13 13.32
N ARG A 125 -16.79 -4.17 14.00
CA ARG A 125 -15.79 -3.09 13.96
C ARG A 125 -15.06 -3.00 12.63
N ILE A 126 -15.13 -4.05 11.80
CA ILE A 126 -14.56 -4.05 10.45
C ILE A 126 -15.47 -3.23 9.53
N GLN A 127 -15.01 -2.06 9.09
CA GLN A 127 -15.73 -1.27 8.10
C GLN A 127 -15.44 -1.82 6.70
N MET A 128 -16.51 -2.15 5.96
CA MET A 128 -16.41 -2.68 4.60
C MET A 128 -16.54 -1.52 3.61
N LEU A 129 -15.48 -1.24 2.87
CA LEU A 129 -15.37 -0.07 2.00
C LEU A 129 -15.46 -0.45 0.52
N THR A 130 -16.23 0.35 -0.21
CA THR A 130 -16.41 0.31 -1.66
C THR A 130 -16.45 1.74 -2.24
N GLY A 131 -16.66 1.88 -3.53
CA GLY A 131 -16.79 3.16 -4.20
C GLY A 131 -16.78 3.02 -5.71
N GLU A 132 -16.64 4.15 -6.39
CA GLU A 132 -16.44 4.16 -7.84
C GLU A 132 -15.15 3.41 -8.20
N ARG A 133 -15.18 2.67 -9.31
CA ARG A 133 -14.06 1.87 -9.80
C ARG A 133 -12.73 2.65 -9.82
N GLN A 134 -12.76 3.86 -10.36
CA GLN A 134 -11.59 4.75 -10.42
C GLN A 134 -10.99 5.01 -9.02
N LYS A 135 -11.83 5.28 -8.01
CA LYS A 135 -11.36 5.56 -6.64
C LYS A 135 -10.74 4.32 -6.01
N ILE A 136 -11.30 3.14 -6.26
CA ILE A 136 -10.72 1.88 -5.79
C ILE A 136 -9.36 1.63 -6.44
N ASP A 137 -9.26 1.79 -7.76
CA ASP A 137 -8.00 1.60 -8.49
C ASP A 137 -6.89 2.57 -7.99
N GLU A 138 -7.24 3.82 -7.72
CA GLU A 138 -6.31 4.79 -7.10
C GLU A 138 -5.80 4.32 -5.73
N VAL A 139 -6.69 3.78 -4.89
CA VAL A 139 -6.33 3.28 -3.57
C VAL A 139 -5.47 2.03 -3.68
N VAL A 140 -5.85 1.06 -4.52
CA VAL A 140 -5.06 -0.14 -4.83
C VAL A 140 -3.65 0.25 -5.27
N ALA A 141 -3.50 1.24 -6.15
CA ALA A 141 -2.21 1.74 -6.63
C ALA A 141 -1.38 2.45 -5.54
N LYS A 142 -2.00 3.27 -4.68
CA LYS A 142 -1.35 3.92 -3.53
C LYS A 142 -0.80 2.88 -2.54
N TYR A 143 -1.58 1.83 -2.28
CA TYR A 143 -1.21 0.77 -1.35
C TYR A 143 -0.41 -0.38 -1.99
N LYS A 144 -0.04 -0.26 -3.27
CA LYS A 144 0.77 -1.25 -4.02
C LYS A 144 0.14 -2.64 -4.04
N VAL A 145 -1.18 -2.70 -4.02
CA VAL A 145 -1.95 -3.94 -4.12
C VAL A 145 -2.06 -4.32 -5.59
N TYR A 146 -1.89 -5.60 -5.90
CA TYR A 146 -2.16 -6.15 -7.22
C TYR A 146 -3.58 -6.73 -7.23
N ALA A 147 -4.39 -6.27 -8.18
CA ALA A 147 -5.70 -6.83 -8.45
C ALA A 147 -5.91 -6.85 -9.96
N SER A 148 -6.35 -7.99 -10.49
CA SER A 148 -6.70 -8.15 -11.89
C SER A 148 -8.03 -8.84 -12.00
N LYS A 149 -8.84 -8.38 -12.94
CA LYS A 149 -10.01 -9.14 -13.38
C LYS A 149 -9.52 -10.37 -14.14
N VAL A 150 -10.15 -11.50 -13.91
CA VAL A 150 -9.95 -12.73 -14.68
C VAL A 150 -11.28 -13.00 -15.37
N ASP A 151 -11.26 -13.10 -16.69
CA ASP A 151 -12.41 -13.55 -17.45
C ASP A 151 -12.47 -15.08 -17.30
N GLY A 152 -13.54 -15.57 -16.68
CA GLY A 152 -13.60 -16.94 -16.18
C GLY A 152 -13.72 -17.97 -17.31
N GLU A 153 -12.74 -18.86 -17.39
CA GLU A 153 -13.02 -20.29 -17.50
C GLU A 153 -12.72 -20.87 -16.10
N GLU A 154 -13.76 -21.08 -15.30
CA GLU A 154 -13.65 -21.81 -14.03
C GLU A 154 -13.55 -23.31 -14.35
N GLU A 155 -12.40 -23.93 -14.09
CA GLU A 155 -12.30 -25.38 -13.81
C GLU A 155 -12.66 -25.67 -12.34
#